data_AF-A0A2V8FKQ7-F1
#
_entry.id   AF-A0A2V8FKQ7-F1
#
_cell.length_a   1.000
_cell.length_b   1.000
_cell.length_c   1.000
_cell.angle_alpha   90.00
_cell.angle_beta   90.00
_cell.angle_gamma   90.00
#
_symmetry.space_group_name_H-M   'P 1'
#
loop_
_entity.id
_entity.type
_entity.pdbx_description
1 polymer ?
#
loop_
_entity_poly.entity_id
_entity_poly.type
_entity_poly.pdbx_seq_one_letter_code
_entity_poly.pdbx_strand_id
1 'polypeptide(L)'
;ERNAVVTMWDWADPKAYLHHEIASDKRNPTVNANGPIYGALEAADDYLPVVDPKTNKASMVKLTVRDPKTPSESQTKPLKPSPYWGEDVIWTSQSNAHSFAMDRQARVWVAARIRPNETPAFCRQGSSHPSATAYPLNQSGRQMQLYDPKTKEVTTIDTCFGTHHLNFDDNDVLWFTGSGIVEGWFNTRIYQETKDEAKAQGWTVFVLDTNGNGKRDAYVEPDQPADPTKDRRINAPFYGVAPSPVDGSIWGSVLGMPGSIVRLSLGSNPPATALSEIYEIPWNDPKAAGQGYGPRGMDVDSSGVVWSVLSSGQLASFDRRKCKGPLNGPNATGKHCPEGWAFYALPGPNYKGATESASADSAYYTFVDRFDLLGTGKNVPLATGNESEGLLALVDGKILTFRVPYPMGFYAKGIDGRIDDQGAGWKGKGVWTTYATRAPFHVEGGKGVTSKLVKFQVRSSPLDK
;
A
#
# COMPACT_ATOMS: atom_id res chain seq x y z
N GLU A 1 -29.15 -0.08 -1.33
CA GLU A 1 -28.88 1.23 -1.97
C GLU A 1 -29.34 2.47 -1.21
N ARG A 2 -30.10 2.43 -0.10
CA ARG A 2 -30.83 3.64 0.34
C ARG A 2 -30.01 4.74 1.04
N ASN A 3 -28.77 4.48 1.46
CA ASN A 3 -28.00 5.41 2.30
C ASN A 3 -26.61 5.79 1.75
N ALA A 4 -26.16 5.23 0.63
CA ALA A 4 -24.84 5.54 0.08
C ALA A 4 -24.90 6.81 -0.79
N VAL A 5 -23.91 7.69 -0.63
CA VAL A 5 -23.69 8.86 -1.48
C VAL A 5 -22.35 8.69 -2.17
N VAL A 6 -22.35 8.81 -3.50
CA VAL A 6 -21.15 8.78 -4.33
C VAL A 6 -21.02 10.12 -5.02
N THR A 7 -19.90 10.82 -4.79
CA THR A 7 -19.55 12.05 -5.48
C THR A 7 -18.32 11.79 -6.34
N MET A 8 -18.34 12.24 -7.59
CA MET A 8 -17.25 12.01 -8.53
C MET A 8 -16.74 13.33 -9.13
N TRP A 9 -15.43 13.40 -9.36
CA TRP A 9 -14.78 14.49 -10.07
C TRP A 9 -13.91 13.92 -11.19
N ASP A 10 -13.98 14.54 -12.35
CA ASP A 10 -13.00 14.31 -13.40
C ASP A 10 -11.65 14.94 -12.98
N TRP A 11 -10.57 14.19 -13.17
CA TRP A 11 -9.21 14.68 -12.93
C TRP A 11 -8.21 14.01 -13.85
N ALA A 12 -7.02 14.60 -13.96
CA ALA A 12 -5.99 14.21 -14.94
C ALA A 12 -6.45 14.39 -16.41
N ASP A 13 -5.59 13.98 -17.34
CA ASP A 13 -5.85 14.03 -18.78
C ASP A 13 -6.40 12.70 -19.34
N PRO A 14 -6.94 12.66 -20.58
CA PRO A 14 -7.56 11.46 -21.14
C PRO A 14 -6.61 10.29 -21.46
N LYS A 15 -5.30 10.50 -21.41
CA LYS A 15 -4.27 9.46 -21.60
C LYS A 15 -3.71 8.95 -20.27
N ALA A 16 -3.94 9.71 -19.19
CA ALA A 16 -3.47 9.38 -17.86
C ALA A 16 -4.15 8.15 -17.26
N TYR A 17 -3.33 7.25 -16.74
CA TYR A 17 -3.73 6.19 -15.82
C TYR A 17 -3.58 6.69 -14.39
N LEU A 18 -4.47 6.27 -13.48
CA LEU A 18 -4.40 6.58 -12.05
C LEU A 18 -4.18 5.30 -11.24
N HIS A 19 -3.16 5.29 -10.38
CA HIS A 19 -2.91 4.16 -9.50
C HIS A 19 -3.58 4.37 -8.13
N HIS A 20 -3.16 5.39 -7.38
CA HIS A 20 -3.59 5.67 -6.00
C HIS A 20 -3.98 7.14 -5.82
N GLU A 21 -4.55 7.44 -4.66
CA GLU A 21 -4.88 8.77 -4.17
C GLU A 21 -4.51 8.93 -2.69
N ILE A 22 -4.50 10.17 -2.19
CA ILE A 22 -4.33 10.50 -0.78
C ILE A 22 -5.22 11.66 -0.37
N ALA A 23 -5.97 11.49 0.72
CA ALA A 23 -6.87 12.50 1.25
C ALA A 23 -6.38 13.08 2.58
N SER A 24 -5.80 12.26 3.46
CA SER A 24 -5.38 12.66 4.80
C SER A 24 -4.17 11.87 5.32
N ASP A 25 -3.69 12.25 6.51
CA ASP A 25 -2.77 11.41 7.29
C ASP A 25 -3.58 10.25 7.88
N LYS A 26 -3.23 9.01 7.50
CA LYS A 26 -3.92 7.79 7.95
C LYS A 26 -3.97 7.66 9.48
N ARG A 27 -3.02 8.26 10.21
CA ARG A 27 -2.95 8.23 11.68
C ARG A 27 -3.91 9.24 12.32
N ASN A 28 -4.21 10.32 11.60
CA ASN A 28 -5.12 11.37 12.04
C ASN A 28 -5.95 11.90 10.86
N PRO A 29 -7.16 11.36 10.63
CA PRO A 29 -7.94 11.67 9.45
C PRO A 29 -8.53 13.10 9.44
N THR A 30 -8.31 13.92 10.48
CA THR A 30 -8.71 15.34 10.45
C THR A 30 -7.65 16.22 9.77
N VAL A 31 -6.48 15.67 9.46
CA VAL A 31 -5.44 16.38 8.70
C VAL A 31 -5.97 16.66 7.30
N ASN A 32 -5.59 17.82 6.74
CA ASN A 32 -6.03 18.24 5.40
C ASN A 32 -7.56 18.38 5.26
N ALA A 33 -8.28 18.65 6.35
CA ALA A 33 -9.73 18.87 6.33
C ALA A 33 -10.14 19.91 5.27
N ASN A 34 -11.10 19.54 4.41
CA ASN A 34 -11.55 20.29 3.23
C ASN A 34 -10.45 20.63 2.21
N GLY A 35 -9.27 20.05 2.35
CA GLY A 35 -8.14 20.30 1.48
C GLY A 35 -8.17 19.48 0.19
N PRO A 36 -7.17 19.68 -0.68
CA PRO A 36 -7.09 18.98 -1.95
C PRO A 36 -6.78 17.49 -1.78
N ILE A 37 -7.17 16.71 -2.79
CA ILE A 37 -6.88 15.29 -2.94
C ILE A 37 -5.86 15.13 -4.06
N TYR A 38 -4.84 14.30 -3.86
CA TYR A 38 -3.73 14.12 -4.80
C TYR A 38 -3.74 12.70 -5.35
N GLY A 39 -3.45 12.53 -6.65
CA GLY A 39 -3.40 11.23 -7.32
C GLY A 39 -2.04 10.90 -7.90
N ALA A 40 -1.79 9.61 -8.15
CA ALA A 40 -0.56 9.06 -8.70
C ALA A 40 -0.81 8.50 -10.09
N LEU A 41 -0.03 8.94 -11.07
CA LEU A 41 -0.21 8.54 -12.47
C LEU A 41 0.57 7.29 -12.90
N GLU A 42 1.40 6.76 -12.00
CA GLU A 42 2.37 5.69 -12.29
C GLU A 42 3.13 5.97 -13.59
N ALA A 43 3.07 5.07 -14.55
CA ALA A 43 3.81 5.12 -15.80
C ALA A 43 3.31 6.22 -16.75
N ALA A 44 2.13 6.80 -16.52
CA ALA A 44 1.46 7.61 -17.53
C ALA A 44 2.12 8.98 -17.72
N ASP A 45 2.31 9.77 -16.67
CA ASP A 45 2.86 11.12 -16.79
C ASP A 45 3.53 11.61 -15.48
N ASP A 46 4.29 12.71 -15.56
CA ASP A 46 5.10 13.29 -14.49
C ASP A 46 4.41 14.45 -13.76
N TYR A 47 3.17 14.22 -13.32
CA TYR A 47 2.47 15.15 -12.43
C TYR A 47 1.54 14.43 -11.45
N LEU A 48 1.19 15.10 -10.36
CA LEU A 48 0.11 14.70 -9.46
C LEU A 48 -1.17 15.40 -9.91
N PRO A 49 -2.22 14.71 -10.37
CA PRO A 49 -3.54 15.31 -10.48
C PRO A 49 -4.04 15.71 -9.10
N VAL A 50 -4.72 16.85 -9.04
CA VAL A 50 -5.24 17.43 -7.80
C VAL A 50 -6.70 17.80 -7.99
N VAL A 51 -7.56 17.42 -7.04
CA VAL A 51 -8.94 17.90 -6.95
C VAL A 51 -9.11 18.66 -5.65
N ASP A 52 -9.59 19.91 -5.74
CA ASP A 52 -10.12 20.64 -4.60
C ASP A 52 -11.64 20.38 -4.50
N PRO A 53 -12.10 19.55 -3.54
CA PRO A 53 -13.51 19.21 -3.41
C PRO A 53 -14.37 20.40 -2.96
N LYS A 54 -13.77 21.46 -2.40
CA LYS A 54 -14.52 22.66 -1.97
C LYS A 54 -14.88 23.54 -3.15
N THR A 55 -14.00 23.62 -4.15
CA THR A 55 -14.23 24.45 -5.35
C THR A 55 -14.59 23.64 -6.59
N ASN A 56 -14.57 22.30 -6.51
CA ASN A 56 -14.76 21.36 -7.61
C ASN A 56 -13.79 21.62 -8.77
N LYS A 57 -12.56 22.05 -8.46
CA LYS A 57 -11.53 22.37 -9.46
C LYS A 57 -10.47 21.30 -9.51
N ALA A 58 -10.14 20.87 -10.74
CA ALA A 58 -8.98 20.05 -11.02
C ALA A 58 -7.75 20.94 -11.33
N SER A 59 -6.57 20.49 -10.91
CA SER A 59 -5.27 21.09 -11.24
C SER A 59 -4.18 20.02 -11.23
N MET A 60 -2.92 20.42 -11.41
CA MET A 60 -1.78 19.51 -11.42
C MET A 60 -0.57 20.08 -10.68
N VAL A 61 0.21 19.19 -10.06
CA VAL A 61 1.52 19.49 -9.49
C VAL A 61 2.57 18.74 -10.28
N LYS A 62 3.45 19.45 -10.99
CA LYS A 62 4.51 18.83 -11.78
C LYS A 62 5.51 18.12 -10.87
N LEU A 63 5.82 16.85 -11.18
CA LEU A 63 6.89 16.09 -10.54
C LEU A 63 8.21 16.32 -11.29
N THR A 64 9.32 16.05 -10.62
CA THR A 64 10.66 16.24 -11.20
C THR A 64 11.56 15.05 -10.93
N VAL A 65 12.56 14.82 -11.77
CA VAL A 65 13.65 13.88 -11.48
C VAL A 65 14.91 14.66 -11.11
N ARG A 66 15.73 14.09 -10.23
CA ARG A 66 17.02 14.67 -9.83
C ARG A 66 18.07 14.48 -10.93
N ASP A 67 18.11 13.31 -11.54
CA ASP A 67 18.97 13.00 -12.68
C ASP A 67 18.14 12.94 -13.98
N PRO A 68 18.38 13.84 -14.95
CA PRO A 68 17.71 13.82 -16.25
C PRO A 68 17.89 12.53 -17.06
N LYS A 69 18.91 11.71 -16.74
CA LYS A 69 19.14 10.39 -17.37
C LYS A 69 18.19 9.32 -16.86
N THR A 70 17.31 9.63 -15.91
CA THR A 70 16.26 8.72 -15.45
C THR A 70 15.46 8.21 -16.66
N PRO A 71 15.32 6.89 -16.85
CA PRO A 71 14.58 6.33 -17.99
C PRO A 71 13.13 6.84 -18.01
N SER A 72 12.64 7.11 -19.22
CA SER A 72 11.23 7.42 -19.46
C SER A 72 10.51 6.16 -19.91
N GLU A 73 9.25 6.00 -19.49
CA GLU A 73 8.38 4.93 -19.99
C GLU A 73 8.19 5.01 -21.51
N SER A 74 8.39 6.19 -22.11
CA SER A 74 8.31 6.37 -23.57
C SER A 74 9.38 5.61 -24.36
N GLN A 75 10.43 5.14 -23.69
CA GLN A 75 11.46 4.29 -24.30
C GLN A 75 10.91 2.91 -24.67
N THR A 76 9.83 2.46 -24.03
CA THR A 76 9.12 1.23 -24.37
C THR A 76 8.03 1.54 -25.38
N LYS A 77 8.34 1.39 -26.68
CA LYS A 77 7.37 1.65 -27.75
C LYS A 77 6.24 0.60 -27.78
N PRO A 78 5.01 0.97 -28.16
CA PRO A 78 3.95 0.02 -28.45
C PRO A 78 4.43 -1.05 -29.44
N LEU A 79 4.12 -2.33 -29.17
CA LEU A 79 4.45 -3.43 -30.08
C LEU A 79 3.56 -3.44 -31.32
N LYS A 80 2.37 -2.81 -31.23
CA LYS A 80 1.40 -2.63 -32.31
C LYS A 80 0.65 -1.31 -32.09
N PRO A 81 0.13 -0.70 -33.16
CA PRO A 81 -0.69 0.49 -33.03
C PRO A 81 -1.95 0.24 -32.17
N SER A 82 -2.22 1.19 -31.27
CA SER A 82 -3.45 1.23 -30.48
C SER A 82 -4.66 1.52 -31.35
N PRO A 83 -5.81 0.83 -31.17
CA PRO A 83 -7.06 1.17 -31.84
C PRO A 83 -7.54 2.60 -31.55
N TYR A 84 -7.09 3.19 -30.44
CA TYR A 84 -7.44 4.55 -30.05
C TYR A 84 -6.33 5.53 -30.43
N TRP A 85 -5.08 5.24 -30.11
CA TRP A 85 -4.00 6.22 -30.22
C TRP A 85 -3.04 5.97 -31.38
N GLY A 86 -3.27 4.95 -32.21
CA GLY A 86 -2.34 4.59 -33.28
C GLY A 86 -0.96 4.24 -32.74
N GLU A 87 0.09 4.75 -33.39
CA GLU A 87 1.48 4.55 -32.98
C GLU A 87 1.93 5.50 -31.83
N ASP A 88 1.03 6.35 -31.33
CA ASP A 88 1.38 7.33 -30.28
C ASP A 88 1.81 6.64 -28.99
N VAL A 89 2.97 7.05 -28.48
CA VAL A 89 3.43 6.71 -27.14
C VAL A 89 2.73 7.64 -26.14
N ILE A 90 1.70 7.14 -25.47
CA ILE A 90 0.86 7.95 -24.58
C ILE A 90 1.34 8.00 -23.13
N TRP A 91 2.26 7.13 -22.74
CA TRP A 91 2.83 7.07 -21.39
C TRP A 91 4.31 7.46 -21.44
N THR A 92 4.66 8.50 -20.70
CA THR A 92 5.94 9.19 -20.86
C THR A 92 6.69 9.42 -19.56
N SER A 93 6.14 8.97 -18.42
CA SER A 93 6.67 9.30 -17.11
C SER A 93 8.15 8.91 -16.93
N GLN A 94 8.94 9.79 -16.33
CA GLN A 94 10.25 9.48 -15.75
C GLN A 94 10.13 9.23 -14.24
N SER A 95 9.33 10.03 -13.54
CA SER A 95 9.14 9.98 -12.09
C SER A 95 8.42 8.71 -11.64
N ASN A 96 7.48 8.20 -12.43
CA ASN A 96 6.75 6.96 -12.18
C ASN A 96 6.20 6.89 -10.74
N ALA A 97 5.41 7.91 -10.37
CA ALA A 97 4.85 8.07 -9.03
C ALA A 97 3.75 7.04 -8.76
N HIS A 98 3.87 6.30 -7.66
CA HIS A 98 3.05 5.10 -7.44
C HIS A 98 2.02 5.24 -6.30
N SER A 99 2.46 5.67 -5.12
CA SER A 99 1.64 5.73 -3.91
C SER A 99 2.07 6.88 -3.02
N PHE A 100 1.24 7.15 -2.01
CA PHE A 100 1.40 8.29 -1.12
C PHE A 100 1.34 7.92 0.35
N ALA A 101 1.89 8.81 1.16
CA ALA A 101 1.47 9.04 2.53
C ALA A 101 1.38 10.55 2.77
N MET A 102 0.48 10.99 3.65
CA MET A 102 0.41 12.37 4.08
C MET A 102 0.88 12.48 5.52
N ASP A 103 1.71 13.49 5.82
CA ASP A 103 2.14 13.75 7.20
C ASP A 103 1.19 14.70 7.94
N ARG A 104 1.45 14.88 9.24
CA ARG A 104 0.64 15.74 10.12
C ARG A 104 0.60 17.21 9.70
N GLN A 105 1.52 17.66 8.83
CA GLN A 105 1.53 19.01 8.28
C GLN A 105 0.77 19.13 6.95
N ALA A 106 0.11 18.04 6.52
CA ALA A 106 -0.56 17.88 5.24
C ALA A 106 0.40 17.93 4.04
N ARG A 107 1.68 17.59 4.22
CA ARG A 107 2.61 17.42 3.10
C ARG A 107 2.48 16.01 2.52
N VAL A 108 2.68 15.91 1.22
CA VAL A 108 2.44 14.70 0.44
C VAL A 108 3.77 14.03 0.12
N TRP A 109 4.00 12.86 0.72
CA TRP A 109 5.15 12.01 0.46
C TRP A 109 4.79 11.02 -0.64
N VAL A 110 5.61 10.95 -1.69
CA VAL A 110 5.31 10.23 -2.94
C VAL A 110 6.41 9.21 -3.19
N ALA A 111 6.06 7.93 -3.34
CA ALA A 111 7.00 6.94 -3.87
C ALA A 111 7.19 7.16 -5.37
N ALA A 112 8.38 7.60 -5.78
CA ALA A 112 8.67 8.00 -7.16
C ALA A 112 10.17 7.92 -7.48
N ARG A 113 10.52 7.53 -8.71
CA ARG A 113 11.88 7.61 -9.25
C ARG A 113 12.35 9.05 -9.28
N ILE A 114 13.62 9.23 -8.95
CA ILE A 114 14.31 10.52 -9.12
C ILE A 114 15.63 10.37 -9.88
N ARG A 115 16.14 9.14 -10.03
CA ARG A 115 17.41 8.81 -10.69
C ARG A 115 17.39 7.41 -11.32
N PRO A 116 18.39 7.05 -12.15
CA PRO A 116 18.64 5.66 -12.53
C PRO A 116 18.91 4.72 -11.34
N ASN A 117 18.88 3.42 -11.60
CA ASN A 117 18.86 2.40 -10.54
C ASN A 117 20.09 2.39 -9.62
N GLU A 118 21.25 2.85 -10.09
CA GLU A 118 22.50 2.82 -9.33
C GLU A 118 22.40 3.66 -8.04
N THR A 119 22.60 3.04 -6.88
CA THR A 119 22.46 3.71 -5.56
C THR A 119 23.67 4.60 -5.24
N PRO A 120 23.57 5.65 -4.43
CA PRO A 120 24.74 6.41 -3.98
C PRO A 120 25.82 5.55 -3.28
N ALA A 121 27.07 6.03 -3.26
CA ALA A 121 28.19 5.28 -2.68
C ALA A 121 27.97 4.89 -1.20
N PHE A 122 27.25 5.71 -0.42
CA PHE A 122 26.97 5.42 0.99
C PHE A 122 26.00 4.23 1.19
N CYS A 123 25.34 3.75 0.14
CA CYS A 123 24.49 2.56 0.16
C CYS A 123 25.27 1.26 -0.05
N ARG A 124 26.50 1.35 -0.56
CA ARG A 124 27.25 0.21 -1.09
C ARG A 124 28.32 -0.27 -0.11
N GLN A 125 28.94 -1.39 -0.46
CA GLN A 125 30.03 -1.98 0.32
C GLN A 125 31.17 -0.98 0.54
N GLY A 126 31.73 -0.96 1.75
CA GLY A 126 32.76 0.00 2.16
C GLY A 126 32.23 1.28 2.80
N SER A 127 30.91 1.48 2.80
CA SER A 127 30.26 2.57 3.54
C SER A 127 30.28 2.35 5.06
N SER A 128 30.31 3.45 5.82
CA SER A 128 30.13 3.47 7.28
C SER A 128 28.65 3.57 7.71
N HIS A 129 27.72 3.65 6.76
CA HIS A 129 26.30 3.65 7.08
C HIS A 129 25.89 2.30 7.70
N PRO A 130 25.29 2.25 8.90
CA PRO A 130 25.06 0.99 9.62
C PRO A 130 24.34 -0.08 8.81
N SER A 131 23.30 0.32 8.06
CA SER A 131 22.55 -0.58 7.18
C SER A 131 23.37 -1.09 5.99
N ALA A 132 24.29 -0.27 5.46
CA ALA A 132 25.15 -0.68 4.34
C ALA A 132 26.29 -1.59 4.81
N THR A 133 26.79 -1.39 6.03
CA THR A 133 27.73 -2.33 6.67
C THR A 133 27.06 -3.68 6.90
N ALA A 134 25.79 -3.71 7.33
CA ALA A 134 25.05 -4.94 7.55
C ALA A 134 24.63 -5.63 6.24
N TYR A 135 24.14 -4.87 5.26
CA TYR A 135 23.66 -5.39 3.98
C TYR A 135 23.71 -4.32 2.87
N PRO A 136 24.78 -4.23 2.06
CA PRO A 136 24.92 -3.18 1.04
C PRO A 136 23.94 -3.35 -0.12
N LEU A 137 23.43 -2.23 -0.65
CA LEU A 137 22.49 -2.19 -1.77
C LEU A 137 23.13 -1.41 -2.93
N ASN A 138 23.36 -2.09 -4.06
CA ASN A 138 23.96 -1.49 -5.25
C ASN A 138 22.95 -0.84 -6.19
N GLN A 139 21.68 -1.24 -6.08
CA GLN A 139 20.62 -0.79 -6.96
C GLN A 139 19.29 -0.63 -6.20
N SER A 140 18.48 0.33 -6.63
CA SER A 140 17.14 0.62 -6.12
C SER A 140 16.24 1.08 -7.26
N GLY A 141 14.95 0.72 -7.24
CA GLY A 141 13.98 1.16 -8.25
C GLY A 141 13.51 2.60 -8.05
N ARG A 142 12.31 2.79 -7.47
CA ARG A 142 11.76 4.12 -7.11
C ARG A 142 12.37 4.63 -5.80
N GLN A 143 12.54 5.94 -5.66
CA GLN A 143 12.95 6.65 -4.43
C GLN A 143 11.73 7.42 -3.89
N MET A 144 11.85 8.67 -3.44
CA MET A 144 10.67 9.45 -3.09
C MET A 144 10.77 10.93 -3.43
N GLN A 145 9.62 11.58 -3.44
CA GLN A 145 9.47 13.03 -3.53
C GLN A 145 8.56 13.52 -2.42
N LEU A 146 8.76 14.76 -2.00
CA LEU A 146 7.93 15.46 -1.04
C LEU A 146 7.32 16.68 -1.71
N TYR A 147 5.99 16.77 -1.71
CA TYR A 147 5.28 17.99 -2.08
C TYR A 147 4.76 18.69 -0.83
N ASP A 148 5.09 19.96 -0.66
CA ASP A 148 4.53 20.82 0.39
C ASP A 148 3.47 21.76 -0.21
N PRO A 149 2.17 21.55 0.07
CA PRO A 149 1.11 22.40 -0.48
C PRO A 149 1.18 23.86 -0.03
N LYS A 150 1.84 24.18 1.09
CA LYS A 150 1.96 25.55 1.60
C LYS A 150 2.96 26.36 0.80
N THR A 151 4.12 25.78 0.50
CA THR A 151 5.18 26.43 -0.29
C THR A 151 5.07 26.16 -1.78
N LYS A 152 4.29 25.13 -2.16
CA LYS A 152 4.17 24.58 -3.52
C LYS A 152 5.49 23.99 -4.05
N GLU A 153 6.39 23.64 -3.15
CA GLU A 153 7.69 23.05 -3.50
C GLU A 153 7.59 21.54 -3.66
N VAL A 154 8.28 21.00 -4.66
CA VAL A 154 8.52 19.57 -4.83
C VAL A 154 10.00 19.31 -4.60
N THR A 155 10.31 18.50 -3.60
CA THR A 155 11.68 18.12 -3.21
C THR A 155 11.92 16.64 -3.55
N THR A 156 12.97 16.35 -4.30
CA THR A 156 13.41 14.96 -4.53
C THR A 156 14.19 14.44 -3.32
N ILE A 157 14.00 13.18 -2.94
CA ILE A 157 14.70 12.55 -1.80
C ILE A 157 15.22 11.17 -2.21
N ASP A 158 16.53 10.95 -2.05
CA ASP A 158 17.17 9.69 -2.45
C ASP A 158 17.16 8.63 -1.35
N THR A 159 16.92 7.38 -1.75
CA THR A 159 16.90 6.20 -0.88
C THR A 159 17.79 5.10 -1.45
N CYS A 160 18.49 4.38 -0.57
CA CYS A 160 19.29 3.22 -0.92
C CYS A 160 18.45 2.01 -1.33
N PHE A 161 17.19 1.97 -0.90
CA PHE A 161 16.22 0.92 -1.19
C PHE A 161 15.13 1.44 -2.14
N GLY A 162 14.44 0.52 -2.81
CA GLY A 162 13.29 0.83 -3.64
C GLY A 162 12.04 1.13 -2.81
N THR A 163 11.19 2.02 -3.28
CA THR A 163 9.91 2.39 -2.65
C THR A 163 8.71 2.01 -3.53
N HIS A 164 7.55 1.84 -2.92
CA HIS A 164 6.30 1.55 -3.62
C HIS A 164 5.10 2.01 -2.77
N HIS A 165 4.29 1.11 -2.22
CA HIS A 165 3.34 1.47 -1.15
C HIS A 165 4.10 1.91 0.09
N LEU A 166 3.58 2.93 0.79
CA LEU A 166 4.21 3.53 1.96
C LEU A 166 3.17 3.92 3.01
N ASN A 167 3.57 3.86 4.27
CA ASN A 167 2.75 4.29 5.41
C ASN A 167 3.63 4.90 6.51
N PHE A 168 3.07 5.86 7.23
CA PHE A 168 3.67 6.39 8.44
C PHE A 168 3.41 5.49 9.65
N ASP A 169 4.43 5.35 10.51
CA ASP A 169 4.22 4.95 11.90
C ASP A 169 3.92 6.17 12.79
N ASP A 170 3.64 5.94 14.07
CA ASP A 170 3.29 7.02 15.00
C ASP A 170 4.47 7.97 15.34
N ASN A 171 5.70 7.64 14.92
CA ASN A 171 6.92 8.41 15.15
C ASN A 171 7.37 9.23 13.93
N ASP A 172 6.54 9.34 12.90
CA ASP A 172 6.84 9.97 11.59
C ASP A 172 7.97 9.30 10.81
N VAL A 173 8.11 7.99 10.98
CA VAL A 173 8.94 7.17 10.10
C VAL A 173 8.05 6.60 9.00
N LEU A 174 8.48 6.79 7.76
CA LEU A 174 7.88 6.14 6.61
C LEU A 174 8.47 4.74 6.44
N TRP A 175 7.58 3.78 6.16
CA TRP A 175 7.89 2.39 5.87
C TRP A 175 7.44 2.06 4.45
N PHE A 176 8.17 1.19 3.75
CA PHE A 176 8.04 1.06 2.30
C PHE A 176 8.05 -0.38 1.82
N THR A 177 7.15 -0.67 0.90
CA THR A 177 7.28 -1.83 0.01
C THR A 177 8.18 -1.49 -1.17
N GLY A 178 8.53 -2.48 -2.00
CA GLY A 178 9.39 -2.28 -3.18
C GLY A 178 10.89 -2.28 -2.88
N SER A 179 11.28 -2.50 -1.62
CA SER A 179 12.67 -2.60 -1.16
C SER A 179 13.31 -3.98 -1.45
N GLY A 180 12.53 -4.94 -1.96
CA GLY A 180 13.03 -6.26 -2.33
C GLY A 180 13.31 -7.12 -1.10
N ILE A 181 14.55 -7.54 -0.91
CA ILE A 181 14.96 -8.49 0.15
C ILE A 181 15.25 -7.81 1.51
N VAL A 182 14.98 -6.51 1.63
CA VAL A 182 15.11 -5.74 2.86
C VAL A 182 13.82 -4.95 3.11
N GLU A 183 13.59 -4.55 4.36
CA GLU A 183 12.62 -3.51 4.70
C GLU A 183 13.36 -2.20 4.91
N GLY A 184 12.97 -1.16 4.17
CA GLY A 184 13.53 0.18 4.24
C GLY A 184 12.63 1.15 5.02
N TRP A 185 13.24 2.12 5.71
CA TRP A 185 12.51 3.18 6.38
C TRP A 185 13.17 4.55 6.20
N PHE A 186 12.37 5.60 6.39
CA PHE A 186 12.82 6.99 6.32
C PHE A 186 12.23 7.83 7.45
N ASN A 187 13.08 8.32 8.35
CA ASN A 187 12.72 9.18 9.46
C ASN A 187 12.58 10.63 8.97
N THR A 188 11.34 11.06 8.79
CA THR A 188 11.05 12.38 8.24
C THR A 188 11.43 13.52 9.17
N ARG A 189 11.45 13.29 10.50
CA ARG A 189 11.89 14.29 11.48
C ARG A 189 13.39 14.57 11.36
N ILE A 190 14.21 13.52 11.30
CA ILE A 190 15.66 13.66 11.10
C ILE A 190 15.90 14.44 9.80
N TYR A 191 15.25 14.06 8.70
CA TYR A 191 15.41 14.78 7.44
C TYR A 191 14.98 16.25 7.54
N GLN A 192 13.90 16.56 8.24
CA GLN A 192 13.44 17.95 8.39
C GLN A 192 14.45 18.79 9.19
N GLU A 193 15.04 18.22 10.22
CA GLU A 193 16.03 18.87 11.08
C GLU A 193 17.39 19.03 10.39
N THR A 194 17.84 18.04 9.61
CA THR A 194 19.22 18.00 9.08
C THR A 194 19.34 18.20 7.57
N LYS A 195 18.27 17.95 6.82
CA LYS A 195 18.27 17.80 5.35
C LYS A 195 19.22 16.71 4.82
N ASP A 196 19.67 15.82 5.70
CA ASP A 196 20.59 14.73 5.37
C ASP A 196 19.80 13.45 5.08
N GLU A 197 19.75 13.09 3.80
CA GLU A 197 19.05 11.91 3.30
C GLU A 197 19.68 10.61 3.81
N ALA A 198 21.01 10.56 3.91
CA ALA A 198 21.72 9.37 4.36
C ALA A 198 21.46 9.11 5.84
N LYS A 199 21.49 10.17 6.67
CA LYS A 199 21.21 10.06 8.10
C LYS A 199 19.75 9.72 8.41
N ALA A 200 18.82 10.14 7.56
CA ALA A 200 17.39 9.95 7.77
C ALA A 200 16.88 8.55 7.41
N GLN A 201 17.70 7.68 6.81
CA GLN A 201 17.23 6.40 6.30
C GLN A 201 17.93 5.20 6.92
N GLY A 202 17.29 4.03 6.82
CA GLY A 202 17.92 2.76 7.14
C GLY A 202 17.16 1.59 6.54
N TRP A 203 17.76 0.40 6.59
CA TRP A 203 17.13 -0.81 6.12
C TRP A 203 17.68 -2.02 6.87
N THR A 204 16.92 -3.12 6.87
CA THR A 204 17.30 -4.37 7.50
C THR A 204 16.79 -5.56 6.70
N VAL A 205 17.51 -6.68 6.74
CA VAL A 205 17.05 -7.95 6.17
C VAL A 205 16.04 -8.63 7.09
N PHE A 206 15.21 -9.50 6.52
CA PHE A 206 14.27 -10.33 7.26
C PHE A 206 14.95 -11.57 7.82
N VAL A 207 14.95 -11.73 9.14
CA VAL A 207 15.64 -12.82 9.85
C VAL A 207 14.68 -13.49 10.81
N LEU A 208 14.46 -14.79 10.63
CA LEU A 208 13.74 -15.62 11.58
C LEU A 208 14.69 -16.06 12.69
N ASP A 209 14.25 -15.87 13.94
CA ASP A 209 14.89 -16.41 15.14
C ASP A 209 14.68 -17.93 15.20
N THR A 210 15.37 -18.68 14.34
CA THR A 210 15.19 -20.14 14.21
C THR A 210 15.86 -20.91 15.34
N ASN A 211 16.85 -20.32 16.03
CA ASN A 211 17.44 -20.92 17.22
C ASN A 211 16.59 -20.68 18.49
N GLY A 212 15.66 -19.71 18.46
CA GLY A 212 14.61 -19.49 19.44
C GLY A 212 15.04 -18.70 20.67
N ASN A 213 16.17 -17.99 20.64
CA ASN A 213 16.74 -17.33 21.82
C ASN A 213 16.24 -15.88 22.04
N GLY A 214 15.41 -15.37 21.13
CA GLY A 214 14.80 -14.05 21.20
C GLY A 214 15.72 -12.90 20.77
N LYS A 215 16.86 -13.19 20.13
CA LYS A 215 17.83 -12.19 19.66
C LYS A 215 18.27 -12.53 18.25
N ARG A 216 18.57 -11.49 17.46
CA ARG A 216 19.17 -11.69 16.15
C ARG A 216 20.64 -12.08 16.30
N ASP A 217 20.96 -13.28 15.85
CA ASP A 217 22.31 -13.84 15.81
C ASP A 217 22.89 -13.83 14.39
N ALA A 218 24.06 -14.46 14.23
CA ALA A 218 24.51 -14.91 12.93
C ALA A 218 23.42 -15.80 12.30
N TYR A 219 23.13 -15.57 11.03
CA TYR A 219 22.12 -16.32 10.29
C TYR A 219 22.72 -17.07 9.11
N VAL A 220 22.03 -18.11 8.67
CA VAL A 220 22.26 -18.74 7.36
C VAL A 220 21.47 -18.01 6.27
N GLU A 221 22.00 -18.02 5.05
CA GLU A 221 21.32 -17.48 3.88
C GLU A 221 20.15 -18.38 3.42
N PRO A 222 19.16 -17.88 2.67
CA PRO A 222 17.97 -18.64 2.29
C PRO A 222 18.26 -19.93 1.51
N ASP A 223 19.35 -19.99 0.75
CA ASP A 223 19.79 -21.14 -0.04
C ASP A 223 20.71 -22.10 0.74
N GLN A 224 21.05 -21.77 1.98
CA GLN A 224 21.91 -22.57 2.83
C GLN A 224 21.09 -23.54 3.71
N PRO A 225 21.71 -24.68 4.11
CA PRO A 225 21.08 -25.61 5.05
C PRO A 225 20.81 -24.93 6.40
N ALA A 226 19.76 -25.38 7.08
CA ALA A 226 19.46 -24.91 8.43
C ALA A 226 20.60 -25.29 9.40
N ASP A 227 20.92 -24.38 10.31
CA ASP A 227 21.89 -24.57 11.39
C ASP A 227 21.17 -24.29 12.72
N PRO A 228 21.02 -25.28 13.62
CA PRO A 228 20.29 -25.11 14.88
C PRO A 228 20.88 -24.06 15.83
N THR A 229 22.12 -23.64 15.61
CA THR A 229 22.81 -22.62 16.41
C THR A 229 22.66 -21.21 15.86
N LYS A 230 22.02 -21.07 14.69
CA LYS A 230 21.90 -19.82 13.95
C LYS A 230 20.46 -19.48 13.62
N ASP A 231 20.29 -18.21 13.30
CA ASP A 231 19.07 -17.71 12.70
C ASP A 231 18.99 -18.04 11.21
N ARG A 232 17.86 -17.73 10.58
CA ARG A 232 17.66 -17.91 9.14
C ARG A 232 17.18 -16.63 8.49
N ARG A 233 17.93 -16.11 7.53
CA ARG A 233 17.43 -15.04 6.66
C ARG A 233 16.36 -15.61 5.73
N ILE A 234 15.31 -14.84 5.49
CA ILE A 234 14.26 -15.16 4.52
C ILE A 234 14.17 -14.08 3.44
N ASN A 235 13.67 -14.49 2.26
CA ASN A 235 13.30 -13.55 1.20
C ASN A 235 11.80 -13.26 1.33
N ALA A 236 11.47 -12.12 1.92
CA ALA A 236 10.10 -11.71 2.19
C ALA A 236 9.81 -10.31 1.60
N PRO A 237 9.81 -10.16 0.26
CA PRO A 237 9.54 -8.87 -0.35
C PRO A 237 8.11 -8.42 -0.05
N PHE A 238 7.98 -7.35 0.72
CA PHE A 238 6.68 -6.79 1.07
C PHE A 238 5.97 -6.23 -0.17
N TYR A 239 4.70 -6.59 -0.31
CA TYR A 239 3.76 -6.07 -1.30
C TYR A 239 2.82 -5.03 -0.70
N GLY A 240 2.27 -5.28 0.50
CA GLY A 240 1.67 -4.25 1.35
C GLY A 240 2.59 -3.99 2.55
N VAL A 241 2.52 -2.79 3.14
CA VAL A 241 3.22 -2.44 4.38
C VAL A 241 2.28 -1.66 5.29
N ALA A 242 2.22 -2.00 6.57
CA ALA A 242 1.47 -1.25 7.56
C ALA A 242 2.17 -1.33 8.93
N PRO A 243 2.61 -0.19 9.46
CA PRO A 243 3.01 -0.10 10.86
C PRO A 243 1.82 -0.39 11.78
N SER A 244 2.05 -1.23 12.78
CA SER A 244 1.08 -1.57 13.81
C SER A 244 0.96 -0.41 14.81
N PRO A 245 -0.25 0.14 15.02
CA PRO A 245 -0.47 1.19 16.02
C PRO A 245 -0.47 0.65 17.46
N VAL A 246 -0.32 -0.67 17.65
CA VAL A 246 -0.40 -1.33 18.97
C VAL A 246 0.96 -1.51 19.60
N ASP A 247 1.96 -1.89 18.81
CA ASP A 247 3.27 -2.33 19.30
C ASP A 247 4.45 -1.82 18.47
N GLY A 248 4.20 -0.98 17.46
CA GLY A 248 5.23 -0.44 16.57
C GLY A 248 5.89 -1.46 15.65
N SER A 249 5.40 -2.71 15.60
CA SER A 249 5.88 -3.69 14.64
C SER A 249 5.44 -3.35 13.22
N ILE A 250 6.23 -3.73 12.22
CA ILE A 250 5.94 -3.44 10.83
C ILE A 250 5.42 -4.71 10.17
N TRP A 251 4.20 -4.67 9.66
CA TRP A 251 3.60 -5.81 8.98
C TRP A 251 3.65 -5.64 7.48
N GLY A 252 3.91 -6.73 6.77
CA GLY A 252 3.84 -6.77 5.33
C GLY A 252 3.26 -8.06 4.79
N SER A 253 2.59 -7.98 3.64
CA SER A 253 2.12 -9.14 2.89
C SER A 253 3.18 -9.55 1.87
N VAL A 254 3.34 -10.85 1.64
CA VAL A 254 4.30 -11.41 0.68
C VAL A 254 3.52 -12.23 -0.33
N LEU A 255 3.59 -11.81 -1.59
CA LEU A 255 2.95 -12.51 -2.70
C LEU A 255 3.48 -13.95 -2.81
N GLY A 256 2.66 -14.84 -3.34
CA GLY A 256 3.07 -16.20 -3.66
C GLY A 256 1.94 -17.20 -3.58
N MET A 257 2.27 -18.46 -3.82
CA MET A 257 1.38 -19.59 -3.60
C MET A 257 1.94 -20.44 -2.44
N PRO A 258 1.29 -20.48 -1.26
CA PRO A 258 0.08 -19.72 -0.91
C PRO A 258 0.35 -18.26 -0.51
N GLY A 259 1.61 -17.87 -0.29
CA GLY A 259 1.99 -16.54 0.21
C GLY A 259 1.87 -16.43 1.73
N SER A 260 2.21 -15.26 2.26
CA SER A 260 2.30 -15.07 3.73
C SER A 260 2.07 -13.62 4.14
N ILE A 261 1.95 -13.41 5.45
CA ILE A 261 2.20 -12.12 6.09
C ILE A 261 3.43 -12.24 7.00
N VAL A 262 4.15 -11.14 7.15
CA VAL A 262 5.40 -11.07 7.92
C VAL A 262 5.32 -9.91 8.88
N ARG A 263 5.73 -10.15 10.13
CA ARG A 263 5.87 -9.14 11.18
C ARG A 263 7.34 -8.86 11.40
N LEU A 264 7.76 -7.62 11.36
CA LEU A 264 9.12 -7.17 11.66
C LEU A 264 9.13 -6.43 13.00
N SER A 265 9.93 -6.93 13.94
CA SER A 265 10.26 -6.25 15.19
C SER A 265 11.65 -5.63 15.06
N LEU A 266 11.78 -4.34 15.34
CA LEU A 266 13.00 -3.60 14.99
C LEU A 266 14.16 -3.80 15.98
N GLY A 267 13.89 -4.00 17.27
CA GLY A 267 14.94 -3.97 18.29
C GLY A 267 15.54 -2.56 18.47
N SER A 268 16.66 -2.46 19.20
CA SER A 268 17.30 -1.18 19.54
C SER A 268 18.24 -0.63 18.45
N ASN A 269 18.74 -1.50 17.58
CA ASN A 269 19.58 -1.15 16.43
C ASN A 269 19.10 -1.95 15.20
N PRO A 270 18.10 -1.47 14.47
CA PRO A 270 17.34 -2.31 13.53
C PRO A 270 18.16 -3.02 12.44
N PRO A 271 19.23 -2.43 11.87
CA PRO A 271 20.09 -3.15 10.93
C PRO A 271 20.69 -4.46 11.47
N ALA A 272 20.94 -4.55 12.77
CA ALA A 272 21.59 -5.68 13.42
C ALA A 272 20.68 -6.48 14.37
N THR A 273 19.57 -5.91 14.83
CA THR A 273 18.74 -6.49 15.89
C THR A 273 17.32 -6.82 15.46
N ALA A 274 16.90 -6.42 14.26
CA ALA A 274 15.54 -6.67 13.81
C ALA A 274 15.30 -8.17 13.55
N LEU A 275 14.19 -8.69 14.08
CA LEU A 275 13.72 -10.06 13.92
C LEU A 275 12.36 -10.07 13.21
N SER A 276 12.14 -11.12 12.44
CA SER A 276 10.93 -11.36 11.65
C SER A 276 10.18 -12.57 12.16
N GLU A 277 8.87 -12.52 12.09
CA GLU A 277 7.97 -13.66 12.19
C GLU A 277 7.25 -13.80 10.84
N ILE A 278 7.01 -15.03 10.40
CA ILE A 278 6.30 -15.31 9.13
C ILE A 278 5.11 -16.23 9.39
N TYR A 279 3.98 -15.87 8.78
CA TYR A 279 2.73 -16.61 8.88
C TYR A 279 2.23 -16.91 7.46
N GLU A 280 2.39 -18.16 7.05
CA GLU A 280 1.91 -18.65 5.76
C GLU A 280 0.37 -18.69 5.78
N ILE A 281 -0.26 -18.27 4.69
CA ILE A 281 -1.71 -18.42 4.56
C ILE A 281 -2.04 -19.92 4.51
N PRO A 282 -2.97 -20.41 5.33
CA PRO A 282 -3.38 -21.80 5.29
C PRO A 282 -3.82 -22.24 3.90
N TRP A 283 -3.16 -23.26 3.38
CA TRP A 283 -3.45 -23.88 2.10
C TRP A 283 -3.29 -25.39 2.21
N ASN A 284 -4.37 -26.14 2.02
CA ASN A 284 -4.43 -27.57 2.32
C ASN A 284 -3.95 -27.93 3.75
N ASP A 285 -4.14 -27.03 4.72
CA ASP A 285 -3.77 -27.27 6.11
C ASP A 285 -4.98 -27.82 6.89
N PRO A 286 -4.97 -29.11 7.29
CA PRO A 286 -6.09 -29.70 8.03
C PRO A 286 -6.28 -29.11 9.43
N LYS A 287 -5.35 -28.30 9.94
CA LYS A 287 -5.44 -27.63 11.24
C LYS A 287 -6.13 -26.26 11.17
N ALA A 288 -6.27 -25.69 9.97
CA ALA A 288 -6.85 -24.37 9.79
C ALA A 288 -8.38 -24.42 9.64
N ALA A 289 -9.05 -23.36 10.05
CA ALA A 289 -10.52 -23.24 9.93
C ALA A 289 -10.99 -22.94 8.49
N GLY A 290 -10.05 -22.67 7.58
CA GLY A 290 -10.30 -22.37 6.18
C GLY A 290 -8.98 -22.31 5.41
N GLN A 291 -9.08 -21.94 4.14
CA GLN A 291 -7.91 -21.84 3.27
C GLN A 291 -8.03 -20.69 2.27
N GLY A 292 -6.88 -20.26 1.76
CA GLY A 292 -6.76 -19.27 0.71
C GLY A 292 -5.33 -19.18 0.19
N TYR A 293 -5.07 -18.24 -0.72
CA TYR A 293 -3.75 -18.01 -1.29
C TYR A 293 -3.63 -16.67 -2.00
N GLY A 294 -2.39 -16.27 -2.28
CA GLY A 294 -2.06 -15.11 -3.10
C GLY A 294 -2.52 -13.81 -2.45
N PRO A 295 -1.97 -13.45 -1.27
CA PRO A 295 -2.29 -12.18 -0.64
C PRO A 295 -1.86 -11.03 -1.53
N ARG A 296 -2.55 -9.91 -1.45
CA ARG A 296 -2.14 -8.66 -2.12
C ARG A 296 -2.04 -7.54 -1.10
N GLY A 297 -2.71 -6.41 -1.35
CA GLY A 297 -2.66 -5.27 -0.45
C GLY A 297 -3.21 -5.64 0.92
N MET A 298 -2.58 -5.08 1.94
CA MET A 298 -2.92 -5.34 3.33
C MET A 298 -2.94 -4.06 4.15
N ASP A 299 -3.56 -4.14 5.30
CA ASP A 299 -3.55 -3.10 6.32
C ASP A 299 -3.74 -3.72 7.71
N VAL A 300 -3.50 -2.93 8.76
CA VAL A 300 -3.62 -3.34 10.16
C VAL A 300 -4.71 -2.51 10.83
N ASP A 301 -5.56 -3.13 11.64
CA ASP A 301 -6.57 -2.41 12.42
C ASP A 301 -6.02 -1.85 13.74
N SER A 302 -6.83 -1.07 14.47
CA SER A 302 -6.40 -0.51 15.75
C SER A 302 -6.24 -1.54 16.88
N SER A 303 -6.60 -2.81 16.64
CA SER A 303 -6.38 -3.94 17.55
C SER A 303 -5.17 -4.79 17.17
N GLY A 304 -4.43 -4.42 16.12
CA GLY A 304 -3.27 -5.17 15.63
C GLY A 304 -3.61 -6.39 14.80
N VAL A 305 -4.85 -6.52 14.33
CA VAL A 305 -5.25 -7.59 13.39
C VAL A 305 -4.85 -7.16 11.97
N VAL A 306 -4.18 -8.05 11.27
CA VAL A 306 -3.77 -7.85 9.87
C VAL A 306 -4.91 -8.27 8.97
N TRP A 307 -5.22 -7.47 7.96
CA TRP A 307 -6.25 -7.73 6.96
C TRP A 307 -5.64 -7.71 5.57
N SER A 308 -5.97 -8.71 4.74
CA SER A 308 -5.50 -8.77 3.35
C SER A 308 -6.54 -9.42 2.43
N VAL A 309 -6.61 -8.93 1.21
CA VAL A 309 -7.36 -9.56 0.13
C VAL A 309 -6.54 -10.68 -0.49
N LEU A 310 -7.19 -11.80 -0.78
CA LEU A 310 -6.59 -13.00 -1.34
C LEU A 310 -7.03 -13.21 -2.78
N SER A 311 -6.13 -13.73 -3.61
CA SER A 311 -6.42 -14.09 -5.00
C SER A 311 -7.40 -15.26 -5.11
N SER A 312 -7.57 -16.03 -4.03
CA SER A 312 -8.64 -17.01 -3.85
C SER A 312 -10.03 -16.39 -3.54
N GLY A 313 -10.18 -15.06 -3.61
CA GLY A 313 -11.49 -14.42 -3.53
C GLY A 313 -12.07 -14.30 -2.12
N GLN A 314 -11.21 -14.19 -1.10
CA GLN A 314 -11.59 -13.84 0.26
C GLN A 314 -10.93 -12.53 0.68
N LEU A 315 -11.60 -11.81 1.58
CA LEU A 315 -10.90 -10.98 2.55
C LEU A 315 -10.49 -11.87 3.72
N ALA A 316 -9.23 -11.83 4.13
CA ALA A 316 -8.71 -12.62 5.23
C ALA A 316 -8.20 -11.72 6.36
N SER A 317 -8.32 -12.22 7.59
CA SER A 317 -7.69 -11.62 8.77
C SER A 317 -6.71 -12.57 9.43
N PHE A 318 -5.69 -12.00 10.06
CA PHE A 318 -4.77 -12.70 10.92
C PHE A 318 -4.62 -11.98 12.26
N ASP A 319 -4.90 -12.71 13.34
CA ASP A 319 -4.77 -12.24 14.71
C ASP A 319 -3.69 -13.04 15.44
N ARG A 320 -2.51 -12.43 15.57
CA ARG A 320 -1.34 -13.01 16.27
C ARG A 320 -1.65 -13.43 17.71
N ARG A 321 -2.63 -12.80 18.37
CA ARG A 321 -2.98 -13.11 19.77
C ARG A 321 -3.66 -14.47 19.92
N LYS A 322 -4.15 -15.05 18.82
CA LYS A 322 -4.78 -16.38 18.82
C LYS A 322 -3.76 -17.50 18.71
N CYS A 323 -2.51 -17.21 18.34
CA CYS A 323 -1.46 -18.19 18.22
C CYS A 323 -1.18 -18.86 19.58
N LYS A 324 -1.21 -20.20 19.59
CA LYS A 324 -1.03 -21.07 20.75
C LYS A 324 0.38 -21.65 20.81
N GLY A 325 1.03 -21.79 19.66
CA GLY A 325 2.40 -22.29 19.55
C GLY A 325 3.47 -21.22 19.77
N PRO A 326 4.74 -21.62 19.89
CA PRO A 326 5.89 -20.70 19.85
C PRO A 326 5.89 -19.87 18.56
N LEU A 327 6.29 -18.59 18.68
CA LEU A 327 6.35 -17.63 17.57
C LEU A 327 7.77 -17.46 17.01
N ASN A 328 8.73 -18.19 17.59
CA ASN A 328 10.11 -18.32 17.15
C ASN A 328 10.57 -19.78 17.35
N GLY A 329 11.81 -20.06 16.98
CA GLY A 329 12.42 -21.39 17.03
C GLY A 329 12.21 -22.20 15.74
N PRO A 330 12.67 -23.46 15.72
CA PRO A 330 12.86 -24.23 14.49
C PRO A 330 11.55 -24.59 13.77
N ASN A 331 10.41 -24.52 14.47
CA ASN A 331 9.09 -24.83 13.92
C ASN A 331 8.26 -23.57 13.58
N ALA A 332 8.73 -22.37 13.95
CA ALA A 332 8.00 -21.12 13.71
C ALA A 332 8.34 -20.52 12.32
N THR A 333 8.19 -21.33 11.28
CA THR A 333 8.71 -21.05 9.93
C THR A 333 7.60 -20.79 8.90
N GLY A 334 6.40 -20.44 9.36
CA GLY A 334 5.24 -20.14 8.49
C GLY A 334 3.93 -20.76 8.96
N LYS A 335 3.89 -22.08 9.12
CA LYS A 335 2.64 -22.86 9.34
C LYS A 335 2.23 -23.06 10.80
N HIS A 336 2.87 -22.36 11.73
CA HIS A 336 2.79 -22.66 13.16
C HIS A 336 1.60 -22.00 13.87
N CYS A 337 0.86 -21.10 13.21
CA CYS A 337 -0.31 -20.42 13.77
C CYS A 337 -1.52 -20.46 12.80
N PRO A 338 -2.03 -21.64 12.43
CA PRO A 338 -3.24 -21.76 11.61
C PRO A 338 -4.49 -21.12 12.28
N GLU A 339 -4.54 -21.11 13.62
CA GLU A 339 -5.62 -20.56 14.43
C GLU A 339 -5.71 -19.02 14.43
N GLY A 340 -4.66 -18.35 13.96
CA GLY A 340 -4.65 -16.91 13.77
C GLY A 340 -5.54 -16.44 12.61
N TRP A 341 -5.84 -17.32 11.66
CA TRP A 341 -6.48 -16.98 10.39
C TRP A 341 -8.01 -17.07 10.44
N ALA A 342 -8.67 -16.11 9.80
CA ALA A 342 -10.08 -16.18 9.44
C ALA A 342 -10.30 -15.71 7.99
N PHE A 343 -11.33 -16.24 7.34
CA PHE A 343 -11.59 -16.02 5.92
C PHE A 343 -13.05 -15.59 5.71
N TYR A 344 -13.24 -14.55 4.92
CA TYR A 344 -14.54 -13.98 4.56
C TYR A 344 -14.66 -13.99 3.05
N ALA A 345 -15.48 -14.92 2.52
CA ALA A 345 -15.70 -15.02 1.08
C ALA A 345 -16.25 -13.69 0.53
N LEU A 346 -15.66 -13.20 -0.55
CA LEU A 346 -16.18 -12.04 -1.24
C LEU A 346 -17.48 -12.43 -1.99
N PRO A 347 -18.45 -11.51 -2.13
CA PRO A 347 -19.81 -11.84 -2.56
C PRO A 347 -19.95 -12.10 -4.07
N GLY A 348 -18.93 -11.80 -4.87
CA GLY A 348 -18.91 -12.06 -6.31
C GLY A 348 -19.04 -13.54 -6.67
N PRO A 349 -19.47 -13.84 -7.90
CA PRO A 349 -19.62 -15.23 -8.35
C PRO A 349 -18.27 -15.94 -8.39
N ASN A 350 -18.27 -17.24 -8.12
CA ASN A 350 -17.08 -18.07 -8.31
C ASN A 350 -16.90 -18.44 -9.79
N TYR A 351 -15.65 -18.66 -10.20
CA TYR A 351 -15.35 -19.26 -11.50
C TYR A 351 -15.97 -20.66 -11.64
N LYS A 352 -16.40 -21.00 -12.87
CA LYS A 352 -16.98 -22.31 -13.19
C LYS A 352 -15.99 -23.43 -12.84
N GLY A 353 -16.44 -24.38 -12.01
CA GLY A 353 -15.64 -25.54 -11.60
C GLY A 353 -14.78 -25.31 -10.36
N ALA A 354 -14.83 -24.13 -9.75
CA ALA A 354 -14.20 -23.91 -8.46
C ALA A 354 -14.89 -24.74 -7.36
N THR A 355 -14.11 -25.52 -6.61
CA THR A 355 -14.57 -26.30 -5.45
C THR A 355 -14.39 -25.54 -4.14
N GLU A 356 -13.77 -24.37 -4.19
CA GLU A 356 -13.47 -23.48 -3.08
C GLU A 356 -13.95 -22.06 -3.41
N SER A 357 -13.88 -21.15 -2.44
CA SER A 357 -14.05 -19.72 -2.75
C SER A 357 -13.00 -19.33 -3.78
N ALA A 358 -13.48 -18.73 -4.87
CA ALA A 358 -12.72 -18.26 -6.02
C ALA A 358 -13.50 -17.10 -6.65
N SER A 359 -13.90 -16.15 -5.80
CA SER A 359 -14.72 -15.02 -6.22
C SER A 359 -14.02 -14.27 -7.35
N ALA A 360 -14.80 -13.97 -8.39
CA ALA A 360 -14.38 -13.17 -9.52
C ALA A 360 -14.22 -11.67 -9.18
N ASP A 361 -14.46 -11.23 -7.94
CA ASP A 361 -14.34 -9.81 -7.52
C ASP A 361 -12.97 -9.18 -7.83
N SER A 362 -11.91 -9.99 -7.97
CA SER A 362 -10.55 -9.59 -8.31
C SER A 362 -10.00 -8.45 -7.43
N ALA A 363 -10.09 -8.63 -6.11
CA ALA A 363 -9.71 -7.58 -5.18
C ALA A 363 -8.21 -7.24 -5.21
N TYR A 364 -7.88 -5.94 -5.15
CA TYR A 364 -6.49 -5.48 -5.31
C TYR A 364 -5.82 -5.09 -3.98
N TYR A 365 -6.48 -4.26 -3.17
CA TYR A 365 -5.93 -3.76 -1.91
C TYR A 365 -6.94 -3.82 -0.76
N THR A 366 -6.44 -3.73 0.47
CA THR A 366 -7.24 -3.64 1.69
C THR A 366 -6.94 -2.34 2.42
N PHE A 367 -7.97 -1.64 2.89
CA PHE A 367 -7.85 -0.49 3.78
C PHE A 367 -8.75 -0.73 5.00
N VAL A 368 -8.21 -0.53 6.21
CA VAL A 368 -9.01 -0.57 7.43
C VAL A 368 -9.43 0.83 7.80
N ASP A 369 -10.74 1.06 7.77
CA ASP A 369 -11.35 2.26 8.32
C ASP A 369 -11.34 2.22 9.86
N ARG A 370 -10.23 2.66 10.45
CA ARG A 370 -10.04 2.72 11.92
C ARG A 370 -10.94 3.77 12.58
N PHE A 371 -11.47 4.75 11.83
CA PHE A 371 -12.06 5.97 12.37
C PHE A 371 -13.53 6.18 12.02
N ASP A 372 -14.18 5.20 11.40
CA ASP A 372 -15.56 5.32 10.90
C ASP A 372 -15.69 6.46 9.87
N LEU A 373 -14.76 6.52 8.93
CA LEU A 373 -14.71 7.47 7.83
C LEU A 373 -15.84 7.24 6.82
N LEU A 374 -16.15 5.99 6.52
CA LEU A 374 -17.24 5.63 5.60
C LEU A 374 -18.63 5.87 6.24
N GLY A 375 -18.76 5.72 7.57
CA GLY A 375 -20.03 5.78 8.29
C GLY A 375 -20.66 4.41 8.58
N THR A 376 -19.86 3.35 8.57
CA THR A 376 -20.30 1.96 8.80
C THR A 376 -19.74 1.33 10.09
N GLY A 377 -19.01 2.10 10.90
CA GLY A 377 -18.35 1.65 12.11
C GLY A 377 -16.83 1.81 12.07
N LYS A 378 -16.19 1.68 13.25
CA LYS A 378 -14.73 1.71 13.39
C LYS A 378 -14.13 0.32 13.16
N ASN A 379 -12.87 0.28 12.71
CA ASN A 379 -12.14 -0.93 12.35
C ASN A 379 -12.86 -1.79 11.30
N VAL A 380 -13.53 -1.15 10.35
CA VAL A 380 -14.16 -1.85 9.23
C VAL A 380 -13.11 -2.05 8.14
N PRO A 381 -12.73 -3.29 7.77
CA PRO A 381 -11.85 -3.52 6.65
C PRO A 381 -12.64 -3.43 5.34
N LEU A 382 -12.06 -2.74 4.36
CA LEU A 382 -12.59 -2.54 3.01
C LEU A 382 -11.64 -3.16 1.99
N ALA A 383 -12.20 -3.91 1.04
CA ALA A 383 -11.51 -4.43 -0.12
C ALA A 383 -11.94 -3.70 -1.39
N THR A 384 -11.02 -3.52 -2.35
CA THR A 384 -11.33 -2.96 -3.67
C THR A 384 -11.89 -4.04 -4.61
N GLY A 385 -13.21 -4.21 -4.66
CA GLY A 385 -13.88 -5.19 -5.53
C GLY A 385 -13.95 -4.72 -6.97
N ASN A 386 -12.88 -4.94 -7.73
CA ASN A 386 -12.69 -4.44 -9.09
C ASN A 386 -13.76 -4.91 -10.08
N GLU A 387 -14.04 -6.21 -10.13
CA GLU A 387 -15.06 -6.75 -11.04
C GLU A 387 -16.48 -6.63 -10.47
N SER A 388 -16.60 -6.26 -9.19
CA SER A 388 -17.86 -5.81 -8.57
C SER A 388 -18.12 -4.32 -8.78
N GLU A 389 -17.17 -3.59 -9.35
CA GLU A 389 -17.18 -2.13 -9.51
C GLU A 389 -17.54 -1.43 -8.18
N GLY A 390 -16.88 -1.81 -7.09
CA GLY A 390 -17.26 -1.31 -5.77
C GLY A 390 -16.24 -1.50 -4.67
N LEU A 391 -16.49 -0.83 -3.55
CA LEU A 391 -15.81 -1.10 -2.29
C LEU A 391 -16.59 -2.16 -1.50
N LEU A 392 -15.89 -3.15 -0.97
CA LEU A 392 -16.45 -4.28 -0.24
C LEU A 392 -16.08 -4.15 1.24
N ALA A 393 -17.02 -3.69 2.08
CA ALA A 393 -16.77 -3.45 3.50
C ALA A 393 -17.30 -4.62 4.36
N LEU A 394 -16.48 -5.15 5.26
CA LEU A 394 -16.90 -6.18 6.21
C LEU A 394 -17.50 -5.53 7.46
N VAL A 395 -18.82 -5.53 7.57
CA VAL A 395 -19.57 -4.96 8.70
C VAL A 395 -20.30 -6.08 9.42
N ASP A 396 -20.02 -6.26 10.72
CA ASP A 396 -20.61 -7.30 11.56
C ASP A 396 -20.55 -8.71 10.94
N GLY A 397 -19.40 -9.03 10.33
CA GLY A 397 -19.15 -10.32 9.68
C GLY A 397 -19.82 -10.50 8.31
N LYS A 398 -20.47 -9.47 7.77
CA LYS A 398 -21.12 -9.48 6.44
C LYS A 398 -20.46 -8.48 5.51
N ILE A 399 -20.24 -8.88 4.26
CA ILE A 399 -19.72 -7.97 3.24
C ILE A 399 -20.87 -7.11 2.68
N LEU A 400 -20.70 -5.78 2.76
CA LEU A 400 -21.54 -4.79 2.09
C LEU A 400 -20.82 -4.26 0.86
N THR A 401 -21.52 -4.22 -0.28
CA THR A 401 -20.98 -3.72 -1.55
C THR A 401 -21.44 -2.28 -1.81
N PHE A 402 -20.48 -1.36 -1.89
CA PHE A 402 -20.66 0.04 -2.27
C PHE A 402 -20.28 0.21 -3.74
N ARG A 403 -21.25 -0.05 -4.62
CA ARG A 403 -21.04 -0.06 -6.08
C ARG A 403 -21.08 1.34 -6.68
N VAL A 404 -20.25 1.58 -7.70
CA VAL A 404 -20.39 2.69 -8.64
C VAL A 404 -20.97 2.10 -9.93
N PRO A 405 -22.29 2.23 -10.17
CA PRO A 405 -22.92 1.56 -11.30
C PRO A 405 -22.71 2.28 -12.63
N TYR A 406 -22.26 3.53 -12.61
CA TYR A 406 -22.05 4.35 -13.80
C TYR A 406 -21.07 5.51 -13.56
N PRO A 407 -20.20 5.84 -14.53
CA PRO A 407 -19.87 5.03 -15.72
C PRO A 407 -19.26 3.68 -15.33
N MET A 408 -19.37 2.68 -16.21
CA MET A 408 -18.75 1.38 -15.95
C MET A 408 -17.22 1.48 -15.99
N GLY A 409 -16.55 0.44 -15.49
CA GLY A 409 -15.09 0.38 -15.44
C GLY A 409 -14.50 1.06 -14.20
N PHE A 410 -15.26 1.08 -13.11
CA PHE A 410 -14.74 1.49 -11.80
C PHE A 410 -13.89 0.37 -11.18
N TYR A 411 -12.60 0.34 -11.55
CA TYR A 411 -11.60 -0.49 -10.90
C TYR A 411 -10.89 0.33 -9.83
N ALA A 412 -10.96 -0.08 -8.57
CA ALA A 412 -10.35 0.62 -7.44
C ALA A 412 -9.01 -0.02 -7.03
N LYS A 413 -8.08 0.81 -6.55
CA LYS A 413 -6.78 0.32 -6.07
C LYS A 413 -6.44 0.90 -4.70
N GLY A 414 -6.13 2.18 -4.64
CA GLY A 414 -6.01 2.91 -3.38
C GLY A 414 -7.36 3.09 -2.72
N ILE A 415 -7.36 3.16 -1.39
CA ILE A 415 -8.45 3.75 -0.62
C ILE A 415 -7.79 4.63 0.43
N ASP A 416 -8.27 5.85 0.58
CA ASP A 416 -7.91 6.76 1.67
C ASP A 416 -9.17 7.39 2.28
N GLY A 417 -9.04 8.15 3.36
CA GLY A 417 -10.19 8.68 4.06
C GLY A 417 -9.86 9.90 4.91
N ARG A 418 -10.87 10.73 5.13
CA ARG A 418 -10.72 12.03 5.80
C ARG A 418 -11.99 12.44 6.52
N ILE A 419 -11.81 13.15 7.63
CA ILE A 419 -12.83 13.89 8.38
C ILE A 419 -12.62 15.38 8.08
N ASP A 420 -13.51 15.95 7.28
CA ASP A 420 -13.59 17.37 6.94
C ASP A 420 -14.20 18.23 8.07
N ASP A 421 -15.18 17.68 8.82
CA ASP A 421 -15.85 18.35 9.94
C ASP A 421 -16.46 17.31 10.89
N GLN A 422 -15.99 17.26 12.15
CA GLN A 422 -16.49 16.32 13.16
C GLN A 422 -17.95 16.58 13.57
N GLY A 423 -18.43 17.82 13.43
CA GLY A 423 -19.80 18.23 13.79
C GLY A 423 -20.82 18.06 12.66
N ALA A 424 -20.39 17.80 11.43
CA ALA A 424 -21.27 17.71 10.26
C ALA A 424 -21.86 16.30 10.02
N GLY A 425 -21.70 15.37 10.97
CA GLY A 425 -22.22 14.00 10.86
C GLY A 425 -21.65 13.27 9.64
N TRP A 426 -22.51 12.59 8.87
CA TRP A 426 -22.08 11.83 7.69
C TRP A 426 -21.45 12.69 6.59
N LYS A 427 -21.83 13.97 6.48
CA LYS A 427 -21.30 14.88 5.45
C LYS A 427 -19.85 15.27 5.69
N GLY A 428 -19.45 15.32 6.95
CA GLY A 428 -18.13 15.76 7.38
C GLY A 428 -17.05 14.71 7.26
N LYS A 429 -17.32 13.54 6.66
CA LYS A 429 -16.36 12.44 6.53
C LYS A 429 -16.62 11.62 5.27
N GLY A 430 -15.61 10.92 4.78
CA GLY A 430 -15.78 9.97 3.69
C GLY A 430 -14.53 9.14 3.44
N VAL A 431 -14.65 8.24 2.48
CA VAL A 431 -13.51 7.52 1.90
C VAL A 431 -13.40 7.88 0.42
N TRP A 432 -12.18 7.95 -0.07
CA TRP A 432 -11.84 8.31 -1.43
C TRP A 432 -11.12 7.15 -2.10
N THR A 433 -11.31 7.05 -3.41
CA THR A 433 -10.63 6.11 -4.30
C THR A 433 -10.63 6.68 -5.70
N THR A 434 -9.74 6.20 -6.56
CA THR A 434 -9.70 6.58 -7.97
C THR A 434 -10.23 5.50 -8.92
N TYR A 435 -10.70 5.91 -10.10
CA TYR A 435 -10.85 5.03 -11.26
C TYR A 435 -9.46 4.63 -11.77
N ALA A 436 -9.00 3.47 -11.33
CA ALA A 436 -7.70 2.90 -11.65
C ALA A 436 -7.71 2.01 -12.90
N THR A 437 -8.46 2.41 -13.93
CA THR A 437 -8.37 1.80 -15.26
C THR A 437 -7.14 2.32 -16.01
N ARG A 438 -6.33 1.42 -16.57
CA ARG A 438 -5.18 1.77 -17.43
C ARG A 438 -5.59 2.38 -18.77
N ALA A 439 -6.86 2.24 -19.14
CA ALA A 439 -7.41 2.75 -20.40
C ALA A 439 -8.70 3.50 -20.11
N PRO A 440 -8.65 4.74 -19.59
CA PRO A 440 -9.86 5.54 -19.36
C PRO A 440 -10.66 5.73 -20.66
N PHE A 441 -10.01 5.74 -21.82
CA PHE A 441 -10.67 5.78 -23.12
C PHE A 441 -11.46 4.51 -23.51
N HIS A 442 -11.45 3.45 -22.68
CA HIS A 442 -12.34 2.29 -22.83
C HIS A 442 -13.66 2.43 -22.05
N VAL A 443 -13.79 3.41 -21.16
CA VAL A 443 -15.06 3.68 -20.47
C VAL A 443 -15.97 4.55 -21.35
N GLU A 444 -17.24 4.68 -20.95
CA GLU A 444 -18.25 5.41 -21.70
C GLU A 444 -17.81 6.87 -21.97
N GLY A 445 -17.80 7.25 -23.25
CA GLY A 445 -17.34 8.56 -23.73
C GLY A 445 -16.01 8.53 -24.50
N GLY A 446 -15.29 7.41 -24.49
CA GLY A 446 -14.12 7.18 -25.36
C GLY A 446 -12.93 8.12 -25.08
N LYS A 447 -12.24 8.55 -26.14
CA LYS A 447 -10.97 9.33 -26.05
C LYS A 447 -11.03 10.64 -25.25
N GLY A 448 -12.22 11.20 -25.03
CA GLY A 448 -12.39 12.43 -24.25
C GLY A 448 -12.50 12.20 -22.74
N VAL A 449 -12.63 10.95 -22.31
CA VAL A 449 -12.87 10.61 -20.91
C VAL A 449 -11.57 10.62 -20.13
N THR A 450 -11.59 11.31 -18.99
CA THR A 450 -10.52 11.31 -18.02
C THR A 450 -10.82 10.32 -16.89
N SER A 451 -9.78 9.97 -16.12
CA SER A 451 -9.98 9.25 -14.86
C SER A 451 -10.83 10.09 -13.88
N LYS A 452 -11.32 9.44 -12.84
CA LYS A 452 -12.19 10.04 -11.83
C LYS A 452 -11.65 9.82 -10.44
N LEU A 453 -11.87 10.81 -9.59
CA LEU A 453 -11.83 10.67 -8.14
C LEU A 453 -13.25 10.38 -7.65
N VAL A 454 -13.40 9.42 -6.75
CA VAL A 454 -14.68 8.99 -6.17
C VAL A 454 -14.63 9.18 -4.67
N LYS A 455 -15.64 9.84 -4.10
CA LYS A 455 -15.89 9.92 -2.65
C LYS A 455 -17.13 9.12 -2.31
N PHE A 456 -17.01 8.21 -1.34
CA PHE A 456 -18.11 7.48 -0.73
C PHE A 456 -18.42 8.01 0.66
N GLN A 457 -19.71 8.13 0.95
CA GLN A 457 -20.23 8.46 2.28
C GLN A 457 -21.49 7.62 2.54
N VAL A 458 -21.75 7.32 3.81
CA VAL A 458 -22.97 6.61 4.22
C VAL A 458 -23.79 7.46 5.18
N ARG A 459 -25.04 7.72 4.81
CA ARG A 459 -26.02 8.40 5.65
C ARG A 459 -26.53 7.49 6.76
N SER A 460 -26.89 8.06 7.91
CA SER A 460 -27.55 7.31 8.97
C SER A 460 -28.96 6.84 8.56
N SER A 461 -29.65 7.64 7.74
CA SER A 461 -30.96 7.32 7.17
C SER A 461 -31.14 7.95 5.78
N PRO A 462 -32.11 7.47 4.96
CA PRO A 462 -32.33 8.03 3.62
C PRO A 462 -32.73 9.50 3.62
N LEU A 463 -33.36 9.97 4.71
CA LEU A 463 -33.88 11.33 4.86
C LEU A 463 -32.91 12.27 5.59
N ASP A 464 -31.76 11.74 6.03
CA ASP A 464 -30.77 12.51 6.77
C ASP A 464 -30.18 13.59 5.85
N LYS A 465 -30.28 14.85 6.27
CA LYS A 465 -30.10 15.99 5.37
C LYS A 465 -28.68 16.43 5.20
#